data_AF-A0A7S1FPE0-F1
#
_entry.id   AF-A0A7S1FPE0-F1
#
_cell.length_a   1.000
_cell.length_b   1.000
_cell.length_c   1.000
_cell.angle_alpha   90.00
_cell.angle_beta   90.00
_cell.angle_gamma   90.00
#
_symmetry.space_group_name_H-M   'P 1'
#
loop_
_entity.id
_entity.type
_entity.pdbx_description
1 polymer ?
#
loop_
_entity_poly.entity_id
_entity_poly.type
_entity_poly.pdbx_seq_one_letter_code
_entity_poly.pdbx_strand_id
1 'polypeptide(L)'
;MAIEPLDGSAGPTPEEQSLLDLYHTVREYEIIQKRLEASAAVQKLNAAQERHKAAQSAVTSEATEAGADASQKVRRRRAKIMRSASSGGEVLLSDDDDDDDDDDLSGKEDDSLGSDDDDDGSENGYEGETREERRERKLQKMREEIAGTEQAAIKAREEREEERIRDHLGEGSTAATHISAVNIRKKKDYVDDLHGESKTSLIKNIKVRSGPTPPHEFSSGMELASSKGTVLLPEPGADETKGWTPTAPTNSASTFADDGPGPLEIRLADFEQARAAMGLGNNTLAIKFTAPEDSKRFSLNITTKDHEYFQNVLFHFNPRQFAKGGQLIINNRKEGTWGQNIKVPLNNLPPMFGEPCTVMFQIHGDGFDVFVEGKHCARLEHRTPLPPGRCDLVLQFPNTDDYGSPESWLVHKVWWGHKMFIAENNVKNIPGVNANSSIHQKKIFVSGLERIYTDEEADRRKTELERAFKLYAGTMLVPQVTVPLAAFAFVELATAADTDDALKDASLLEQYRMNRARKTRNEILDEKREKWAAKKKKAKEGDDEGWD
;
A
#
# COMPACT_ATOMS: atom_id res chain seq x y z
N MET A 1 -46.76 38.98 -20.65
CA MET A 1 -45.91 39.75 -19.73
C MET A 1 -44.48 39.57 -20.21
N ALA A 2 -43.86 40.66 -20.65
CA ALA A 2 -42.47 40.67 -21.11
C ALA A 2 -41.55 40.49 -19.89
N ILE A 3 -40.50 39.70 -20.05
CA ILE A 3 -39.45 39.50 -19.04
C ILE A 3 -38.46 40.65 -19.21
N GLU A 4 -38.33 41.49 -18.19
CA GLU A 4 -37.30 42.54 -18.14
C GLU A 4 -35.93 41.95 -17.81
N PRO A 5 -34.83 42.51 -18.34
CA PRO A 5 -33.48 42.05 -18.03
C PRO A 5 -33.03 42.59 -16.67
N LEU A 6 -32.39 41.72 -15.88
CA LEU A 6 -31.79 42.06 -14.60
C LEU A 6 -30.63 43.06 -14.79
N ASP A 7 -30.78 44.19 -14.11
CA ASP A 7 -29.78 45.22 -13.84
C ASP A 7 -28.49 44.61 -13.27
N GLY A 8 -27.37 44.88 -13.93
CA GLY A 8 -26.02 44.43 -13.58
C GLY A 8 -25.22 45.40 -12.69
N SER A 9 -25.85 46.11 -11.75
CA SER A 9 -25.17 47.08 -10.86
C SER A 9 -25.24 46.78 -9.37
N ALA A 10 -25.74 45.62 -8.94
CA ALA A 10 -25.71 45.25 -7.53
C ALA A 10 -24.30 44.76 -7.13
N GLY A 11 -23.53 45.62 -6.45
CA GLY A 11 -22.30 45.22 -5.77
C GLY A 11 -22.56 44.16 -4.69
N PRO A 12 -21.50 43.47 -4.18
CA PRO A 12 -21.66 42.42 -3.19
C PRO A 12 -22.42 42.95 -1.99
N THR A 13 -23.41 42.17 -1.53
CA THR A 13 -24.10 42.49 -0.29
C THR A 13 -23.08 42.52 0.88
N PRO A 14 -23.35 43.24 1.98
CA PRO A 14 -22.43 43.29 3.13
C PRO A 14 -22.06 41.91 3.70
N GLU A 15 -22.96 40.94 3.55
CA GLU A 15 -22.78 39.55 3.96
C GLU A 15 -21.84 38.79 3.01
N GLU A 16 -21.98 39.01 1.70
CA GLU A 16 -21.06 38.48 0.68
C GLU A 16 -19.66 39.10 0.80
N GLN A 17 -19.58 40.40 1.09
CA GLN A 17 -18.31 41.09 1.34
C GLN A 17 -17.61 40.52 2.58
N SER A 18 -18.34 40.23 3.65
CA SER A 18 -17.81 39.60 4.87
C SER A 18 -17.32 38.16 4.62
N LEU A 19 -18.02 37.39 3.78
CA LEU A 19 -17.60 36.04 3.38
C LEU A 19 -16.36 36.07 2.49
N LEU A 20 -16.24 37.04 1.59
CA LEU A 20 -15.05 37.28 0.79
C LEU A 20 -13.85 37.64 1.66
N ASP A 21 -14.01 38.55 2.62
CA ASP A 21 -12.95 38.96 3.55
C ASP A 21 -12.47 37.78 4.42
N LEU A 22 -13.40 36.94 4.88
CA LEU A 22 -13.07 35.71 5.62
C LEU A 22 -12.30 34.71 4.74
N TYR A 23 -12.73 34.55 3.48
CA TYR A 23 -12.05 33.67 2.52
C TYR A 23 -10.61 34.14 2.24
N HIS A 24 -10.40 35.45 2.04
CA HIS A 24 -9.07 36.01 1.85
C HIS A 24 -8.19 35.82 3.09
N THR A 25 -8.72 36.05 4.27
CA THR A 25 -8.01 35.86 5.55
C THR A 25 -7.59 34.40 5.74
N VAL A 26 -8.48 33.43 5.50
CA VAL A 26 -8.16 32.00 5.61
C VAL A 26 -7.08 31.61 4.61
N ARG A 27 -7.16 32.10 3.37
CA ARG A 27 -6.17 31.81 2.33
C ARG A 27 -4.79 32.37 2.67
N GLU A 28 -4.72 33.55 3.29
CA GLU A 28 -3.46 34.11 3.78
C GLU A 28 -2.85 33.25 4.88
N TYR A 29 -3.67 32.77 5.84
CA TYR A 29 -3.20 31.86 6.88
C TYR A 29 -2.70 30.52 6.33
N GLU A 30 -3.34 29.96 5.32
CA GLU A 30 -2.87 28.75 4.64
C GLU A 30 -1.50 28.96 3.95
N ILE A 31 -1.30 30.13 3.34
CA ILE A 31 -0.01 30.49 2.71
C ILE A 31 1.07 30.64 3.78
N ILE A 32 0.77 31.30 4.90
CA ILE A 32 1.70 31.45 6.03
C ILE A 32 2.04 30.09 6.64
N GLN A 33 1.07 29.21 6.81
CA GLN A 33 1.27 27.86 7.34
C GLN A 33 2.19 27.04 6.44
N LYS A 34 1.97 27.05 5.12
CA LYS A 34 2.84 26.36 4.16
C LYS A 34 4.27 26.90 4.17
N ARG A 35 4.45 28.22 4.36
CA ARG A 35 5.79 28.84 4.48
C ARG A 35 6.49 28.43 5.78
N LEU A 36 5.76 28.35 6.89
CA LEU A 36 6.30 27.88 8.18
C LEU A 36 6.70 26.41 8.11
N GLU A 37 5.87 25.56 7.50
CA GLU A 37 6.17 24.14 7.31
C GLU A 37 7.40 23.93 6.40
N ALA A 38 7.49 24.67 5.30
CA ALA A 38 8.66 24.63 4.41
C ALA A 38 9.93 25.12 5.12
N SER A 39 9.86 26.21 5.89
CA SER A 39 11.00 26.72 6.67
C SER A 39 11.44 25.71 7.75
N ALA A 40 10.49 25.04 8.41
CA ALA A 40 10.80 24.00 9.41
C ALA A 40 11.43 22.75 8.77
N ALA A 41 10.99 22.37 7.57
CA ALA A 41 11.59 21.27 6.81
C ALA A 41 13.04 21.59 6.39
N VAL A 42 13.30 22.81 5.91
CA VAL A 42 14.65 23.27 5.55
C VAL A 42 15.57 23.32 6.78
N GLN A 43 15.08 23.80 7.93
CA GLN A 43 15.86 23.78 9.17
C GLN A 43 16.21 22.37 9.63
N LYS A 44 15.28 21.41 9.52
CA LYS A 44 15.55 19.99 9.82
C LYS A 44 16.59 19.38 8.88
N LEU A 45 16.53 19.72 7.59
CA LEU A 45 17.52 19.26 6.61
C LEU A 45 18.91 19.81 6.92
N ASN A 46 19.02 21.11 7.20
CA ASN A 46 20.30 21.75 7.54
C ASN A 46 20.87 21.19 8.84
N ALA A 47 20.05 20.96 9.86
CA ALA A 47 20.49 20.34 11.11
C ALA A 47 20.99 18.90 10.91
N ALA A 48 20.35 18.12 10.03
CA ALA A 48 20.80 16.78 9.68
C ALA A 48 22.13 16.82 8.89
N GLN A 49 22.29 17.77 7.98
CA GLN A 49 23.52 17.97 7.21
C GLN A 49 24.70 18.39 8.10
N GLU A 50 24.50 19.32 9.04
CA GLU A 50 25.53 19.70 10.00
C GLU A 50 25.92 18.55 10.93
N ARG A 51 24.95 17.73 11.37
CA ARG A 51 25.25 16.50 12.13
C ARG A 51 26.08 15.50 11.32
N HIS A 52 25.75 15.33 10.04
CA HIS A 52 26.50 14.45 9.16
C HIS A 52 27.92 14.97 8.91
N LYS A 53 28.08 16.29 8.73
CA LYS A 53 29.38 16.95 8.56
C LYS A 53 30.24 16.85 9.82
N ALA A 54 29.65 17.03 11.01
CA ALA A 54 30.32 16.85 12.29
C ALA A 54 30.75 15.39 12.53
N ALA A 55 29.91 14.43 12.16
CA ALA A 55 30.25 13.01 12.23
C ALA A 55 31.38 12.63 11.26
N GLN A 56 31.42 13.23 10.05
CA GLN A 56 32.51 13.03 9.11
C GLN A 56 33.82 13.65 9.59
N SER A 57 33.80 14.85 10.18
CA SER A 57 35.01 15.48 10.71
C SER A 57 35.62 14.73 11.90
N ALA A 58 34.78 14.11 12.75
CA ALA A 58 35.24 13.28 13.87
C ALA A 58 35.90 11.97 13.40
N VAL A 59 35.40 11.38 12.32
CA VAL A 59 35.97 10.17 11.71
C VAL A 59 37.32 10.46 11.03
N THR A 60 37.50 11.66 10.46
CA THR A 60 38.78 12.05 9.84
C THR A 60 39.88 12.36 10.86
N SER A 61 39.56 12.81 12.07
CA SER A 61 40.55 13.07 13.13
C SER A 61 41.03 11.79 13.84
N GLU A 62 40.18 10.77 13.96
CA GLU A 62 40.58 9.47 14.56
C GLU A 62 41.39 8.59 13.59
N ALA A 63 41.22 8.77 12.28
CA ALA A 63 41.98 8.04 11.27
C ALA A 63 43.46 8.45 11.17
N THR A 64 43.82 9.61 11.72
CA THR A 64 45.21 10.10 11.74
C THR A 64 46.02 9.62 12.94
N GLU A 65 45.40 8.99 13.95
CA GLU A 65 46.09 8.55 15.19
C GLU A 65 46.19 7.03 15.39
N ALA A 66 45.46 6.20 14.61
CA ALA A 66 45.50 4.75 14.77
C ALA A 66 46.06 4.04 13.53
N GLY A 67 47.22 3.40 13.70
CA GLY A 67 47.86 2.55 12.69
C GLY A 67 47.02 1.32 12.29
N ALA A 68 47.42 0.69 11.19
CA ALA A 68 46.65 -0.15 10.28
C ALA A 68 45.99 -1.46 10.80
N ASP A 69 45.80 -1.67 12.11
CA ASP A 69 45.22 -2.91 12.65
C ASP A 69 43.88 -2.74 13.39
N ALA A 70 43.23 -1.57 13.28
CA ALA A 70 41.94 -1.29 13.95
C ALA A 70 40.71 -1.25 13.01
N SER A 71 40.80 -1.84 11.82
CA SER A 71 39.83 -1.61 10.73
C SER A 71 38.43 -2.21 10.94
N GLN A 72 38.26 -3.15 11.88
CA GLN A 72 36.98 -3.83 12.11
C GLN A 72 36.13 -3.21 13.24
N LYS A 73 36.78 -2.71 14.31
CA LYS A 73 36.10 -2.02 15.44
C LYS A 73 35.57 -0.64 15.04
N VAL A 74 36.32 0.10 14.23
CA VAL A 74 35.90 1.41 13.70
C VAL A 74 34.69 1.25 12.77
N ARG A 75 34.66 0.19 11.94
CA ARG A 75 33.53 -0.11 11.04
C ARG A 75 32.23 -0.44 11.78
N ARG A 76 32.31 -1.21 12.88
CA ARG A 76 31.13 -1.56 13.72
C ARG A 76 30.56 -0.34 14.46
N ARG A 77 31.41 0.55 14.97
CA ARG A 77 30.95 1.83 15.57
C ARG A 77 30.35 2.78 14.53
N ARG A 78 30.92 2.83 13.31
CA ARG A 78 30.41 3.61 12.17
C ARG A 78 29.00 3.19 11.74
N ALA A 79 28.70 1.88 11.76
CA ALA A 79 27.36 1.36 11.49
C ALA A 79 26.35 1.69 12.61
N LYS A 80 26.79 1.67 13.88
CA LYS A 80 25.93 1.97 15.04
C LYS A 80 25.54 3.45 15.11
N ILE A 81 26.45 4.37 14.77
CA ILE A 81 26.19 5.82 14.72
C ILE A 81 25.33 6.21 13.50
N MET A 82 25.51 5.57 12.34
CA MET A 82 24.62 5.81 11.19
C MET A 82 23.19 5.32 11.43
N ARG A 83 23.00 4.23 12.19
CA ARG A 83 21.67 3.75 12.54
C ARG A 83 20.95 4.69 13.52
N SER A 84 21.63 5.24 14.53
CA SER A 84 21.02 6.18 15.48
C SER A 84 20.68 7.54 14.88
N ALA A 85 21.40 8.00 13.84
CA ALA A 85 21.07 9.23 13.12
C ALA A 85 19.81 9.12 12.23
N SER A 86 19.39 7.90 11.88
CA SER A 86 18.20 7.63 11.04
C SER A 86 16.89 7.48 11.83
N SER A 87 16.98 7.14 13.13
CA SER A 87 15.84 7.00 14.04
C SER A 87 15.86 8.15 15.04
N GLY A 88 15.19 9.27 14.74
CA GLY A 88 15.19 10.49 15.55
C GLY A 88 14.55 10.38 16.95
N GLY A 89 15.05 9.47 17.79
CA GLY A 89 14.66 9.27 19.18
C GLY A 89 15.83 9.51 20.12
N GLU A 90 15.56 10.28 21.18
CA GLU A 90 16.47 10.53 22.30
C GLU A 90 16.51 9.28 23.18
N VAL A 91 17.71 8.73 23.48
CA VAL A 91 17.84 7.69 24.52
C VAL A 91 19.07 7.98 25.37
N LEU A 92 18.79 8.14 26.66
CA LEU A 92 19.72 8.23 27.78
C LEU A 92 20.55 6.94 27.92
N LEU A 93 21.84 7.12 28.20
CA LEU A 93 22.78 6.05 28.49
C LEU A 93 22.55 5.50 29.91
N SER A 94 22.37 4.19 30.04
CA SER A 94 22.71 3.44 31.24
C SER A 94 23.48 2.19 30.82
N ASP A 95 24.72 2.11 31.29
CA ASP A 95 25.54 0.91 31.33
C ASP A 95 24.93 -0.09 32.32
N ASP A 96 24.84 -1.36 31.95
CA ASP A 96 25.10 -2.50 32.83
C ASP A 96 25.14 -3.79 32.00
N ASP A 97 26.09 -4.64 32.38
CA ASP A 97 26.60 -5.83 31.70
C ASP A 97 25.71 -7.09 31.86
N ASP A 98 26.07 -8.07 31.02
CA ASP A 98 26.05 -9.52 31.24
C ASP A 98 24.93 -10.44 30.69
N ASP A 99 25.48 -11.50 30.05
CA ASP A 99 25.05 -12.88 29.84
C ASP A 99 24.21 -13.31 28.61
N ASP A 100 24.96 -13.86 27.64
CA ASP A 100 24.82 -15.19 26.99
C ASP A 100 23.42 -15.80 26.79
N ASP A 101 23.07 -16.08 25.53
CA ASP A 101 22.88 -17.47 25.05
C ASP A 101 22.56 -17.51 23.54
N ASP A 102 23.04 -18.60 22.92
CA ASP A 102 22.96 -18.97 21.51
C ASP A 102 21.52 -19.05 20.96
N ASP A 103 21.31 -18.57 19.72
CA ASP A 103 20.92 -19.42 18.57
C ASP A 103 20.33 -18.62 17.38
N ASP A 104 20.88 -18.97 16.22
CA ASP A 104 20.26 -19.10 14.89
C ASP A 104 19.16 -18.12 14.45
N LEU A 105 19.51 -17.13 13.61
CA LEU A 105 18.57 -16.54 12.66
C LEU A 105 19.23 -16.21 11.31
N SER A 106 18.96 -17.09 10.36
CA SER A 106 19.01 -16.80 8.92
C SER A 106 18.02 -15.67 8.55
N GLY A 107 18.55 -14.58 8.01
CA GLY A 107 17.77 -13.38 7.67
C GLY A 107 18.45 -12.51 6.62
N LYS A 108 18.29 -12.93 5.36
CA LYS A 108 18.44 -12.21 4.08
C LYS A 108 18.66 -10.68 4.16
N GLU A 109 19.80 -10.23 3.66
CA GLU A 109 19.99 -8.92 3.04
C GLU A 109 20.24 -9.13 1.54
N ASP A 110 19.33 -8.62 0.72
CA ASP A 110 19.41 -8.51 -0.73
C ASP A 110 19.68 -7.06 -1.10
N ASP A 111 20.95 -6.73 -1.36
CA ASP A 111 21.38 -5.57 -2.14
C ASP A 111 22.67 -5.93 -2.88
N SER A 112 22.54 -6.52 -4.07
CA SER A 112 23.64 -6.58 -5.04
C SER A 112 23.20 -5.93 -6.34
N LEU A 113 23.72 -4.72 -6.53
CA LEU A 113 23.66 -3.93 -7.75
C LEU A 113 24.54 -4.62 -8.80
N GLY A 114 23.91 -5.07 -9.89
CA GLY A 114 24.60 -5.52 -11.10
C GLY A 114 25.44 -4.39 -11.69
N SER A 115 26.71 -4.69 -11.88
CA SER A 115 27.71 -3.88 -12.59
C SER A 115 27.57 -4.19 -14.07
N ASP A 116 26.92 -3.30 -14.83
CA ASP A 116 27.01 -3.31 -16.29
C ASP A 116 28.22 -2.46 -16.69
N ASP A 117 29.33 -3.15 -16.99
CA ASP A 117 30.50 -2.60 -17.67
C ASP A 117 30.22 -2.54 -19.18
N ASP A 118 29.69 -1.41 -19.65
CA ASP A 118 29.74 -1.06 -21.07
C ASP A 118 31.06 -0.33 -21.37
N ASP A 119 31.96 -1.06 -22.01
CA ASP A 119 33.20 -0.60 -22.63
C ASP A 119 32.87 0.14 -23.94
N ASP A 120 32.93 1.47 -23.94
CA ASP A 120 32.98 2.29 -25.14
C ASP A 120 34.28 3.09 -25.15
N GLY A 121 35.16 2.70 -26.09
CA GLY A 121 36.44 3.33 -26.35
C GLY A 121 36.27 4.64 -27.11
N SER A 122 36.63 5.74 -26.44
CA SER A 122 37.07 6.95 -27.12
C SER A 122 38.31 7.49 -26.43
N GLU A 123 39.43 7.24 -27.07
CA GLU A 123 40.76 7.78 -26.85
C GLU A 123 40.72 9.33 -26.99
N ASN A 124 41.07 10.06 -25.93
CA ASN A 124 41.88 11.28 -26.02
C ASN A 124 42.32 11.74 -24.63
N GLY A 125 43.61 12.05 -24.55
CA GLY A 125 44.44 12.09 -23.34
C GLY A 125 44.01 13.05 -22.23
N TYR A 126 44.28 12.63 -21.00
CA TYR A 126 45.16 13.30 -20.04
C TYR A 126 45.75 12.21 -19.13
N GLU A 127 47.07 12.02 -19.16
CA GLU A 127 47.78 11.03 -18.35
C GLU A 127 47.79 11.46 -16.88
N GLY A 128 47.31 10.60 -15.97
CA GLY A 128 47.55 10.73 -14.53
C GLY A 128 46.35 10.55 -13.59
N GLU A 129 45.11 10.39 -14.07
CA GLU A 129 43.93 10.21 -13.17
C GLU A 129 43.69 8.73 -12.81
N THR A 130 43.50 8.46 -11.52
CA THR A 130 43.08 7.16 -10.97
C THR A 130 41.62 6.84 -11.33
N ARG A 131 41.23 5.55 -11.26
CA ARG A 131 39.86 5.08 -11.56
C ARG A 131 38.79 5.76 -10.68
N GLU A 132 39.16 6.12 -9.45
CA GLU A 132 38.28 6.83 -8.52
C GLU A 132 38.06 8.29 -8.92
N GLU A 133 39.12 9.01 -9.29
CA GLU A 133 39.03 10.41 -9.76
C GLU A 133 38.18 10.51 -11.04
N ARG A 134 38.33 9.54 -11.97
CA ARG A 134 37.51 9.46 -13.18
C ARG A 134 36.02 9.24 -12.87
N ARG A 135 35.72 8.43 -11.84
CA ARG A 135 34.34 8.15 -11.39
C ARG A 135 33.74 9.35 -10.67
N GLU A 136 34.51 10.02 -9.84
CA GLU A 136 34.09 11.21 -9.10
C GLU A 136 33.82 12.39 -10.05
N ARG A 137 34.67 12.59 -11.06
CA ARG A 137 34.44 13.58 -12.12
C ARG A 137 33.19 13.30 -12.94
N LYS A 138 32.91 12.03 -13.28
CA LYS A 138 31.65 11.64 -13.95
C LYS A 138 30.43 11.93 -13.05
N LEU A 139 30.53 11.63 -11.75
CA LEU A 139 29.47 11.88 -10.76
C LEU A 139 29.21 13.38 -10.57
N GLN A 140 30.27 14.19 -10.55
CA GLN A 140 30.18 15.64 -10.40
C GLN A 140 29.53 16.28 -11.64
N LYS A 141 29.92 15.83 -12.84
CA LYS A 141 29.27 16.26 -14.08
C LYS A 141 27.77 15.90 -14.11
N MET A 142 27.40 14.72 -13.63
CA MET A 142 25.98 14.31 -13.51
C MET A 142 25.21 15.18 -12.49
N ARG A 143 25.84 15.55 -11.37
CA ARG A 143 25.22 16.44 -10.37
C ARG A 143 25.01 17.85 -10.91
N GLU A 144 25.97 18.37 -11.67
CA GLU A 144 25.87 19.68 -12.32
C GLU A 144 24.77 19.68 -13.41
N GLU A 145 24.63 18.59 -14.16
CA GLU A 145 23.56 18.43 -15.15
C GLU A 145 22.17 18.35 -14.49
N ILE A 146 22.02 17.56 -13.43
CA ILE A 146 20.77 17.49 -12.66
C ILE A 146 20.42 18.85 -12.06
N ALA A 147 21.38 19.55 -11.45
CA ALA A 147 21.16 20.88 -10.89
C ALA A 147 20.79 21.91 -11.97
N GLY A 148 21.40 21.83 -13.15
CA GLY A 148 21.05 22.66 -14.31
C GLY A 148 19.62 22.40 -14.80
N THR A 149 19.20 21.13 -14.88
CA THR A 149 17.82 20.78 -15.26
C THR A 149 16.79 21.21 -14.22
N GLU A 150 17.13 21.12 -12.92
CA GLU A 150 16.25 21.56 -11.84
C GLU A 150 16.13 23.08 -11.79
N GLN A 151 17.22 23.82 -11.98
CA GLN A 151 17.20 25.29 -12.12
C GLN A 151 16.43 25.74 -13.37
N ALA A 152 16.57 25.04 -14.50
CA ALA A 152 15.79 25.32 -15.71
C ALA A 152 14.29 25.04 -15.50
N ALA A 153 13.93 23.99 -14.76
CA ALA A 153 12.54 23.67 -14.42
C ALA A 153 11.92 24.68 -13.44
N ILE A 154 12.69 25.17 -12.47
CA ILE A 154 12.26 26.24 -11.55
C ILE A 154 12.06 27.54 -12.33
N LYS A 155 13.02 27.93 -13.18
CA LYS A 155 12.91 29.15 -13.99
C LYS A 155 11.74 29.10 -14.97
N ALA A 156 11.51 27.96 -15.63
CA ALA A 156 10.36 27.78 -16.52
C ALA A 156 9.01 27.82 -15.77
N ARG A 157 9.00 27.43 -14.49
CA ARG A 157 7.80 27.54 -13.63
C ARG A 157 7.58 28.98 -13.18
N GLU A 158 8.64 29.71 -12.83
CA GLU A 158 8.58 31.14 -12.48
C GLU A 158 8.15 32.00 -13.66
N GLU A 159 8.70 31.79 -14.86
CA GLU A 159 8.29 32.52 -16.07
C GLU A 159 6.80 32.29 -16.41
N ARG A 160 6.29 31.07 -16.19
CA ARG A 160 4.87 30.72 -16.40
C ARG A 160 3.95 31.29 -15.32
N GLU A 161 4.46 31.49 -14.12
CA GLU A 161 3.75 32.17 -13.02
C GLU A 161 3.72 33.68 -13.27
N GLU A 162 4.83 34.27 -13.74
CA GLU A 162 4.92 35.69 -14.10
C GLU A 162 4.04 36.05 -15.30
N GLU A 163 3.95 35.19 -16.32
CA GLU A 163 3.03 35.36 -17.46
C GLU A 163 1.57 35.32 -16.99
N ARG A 164 1.23 34.39 -16.08
CA ARG A 164 -0.11 34.31 -15.46
C ARG A 164 -0.45 35.51 -14.58
N ILE A 165 0.54 36.08 -13.91
CA ILE A 165 0.36 37.28 -13.07
C ILE A 165 0.21 38.53 -13.95
N ARG A 166 0.90 38.59 -15.09
CA ARG A 166 0.79 39.70 -16.06
C ARG A 166 -0.58 39.73 -16.73
N ASP A 167 -1.14 38.56 -17.03
CA ASP A 167 -2.51 38.41 -17.54
C ASP A 167 -3.60 38.74 -16.49
N HIS A 168 -3.26 38.71 -15.20
CA HIS A 168 -4.20 38.99 -14.10
C HIS A 168 -4.14 40.42 -13.53
N LEU A 169 -3.15 41.24 -13.91
CA LEU A 169 -2.93 42.59 -13.36
C LEU A 169 -3.12 43.74 -14.37
N GLY A 170 -3.66 43.46 -15.55
CA GLY A 170 -4.14 44.49 -16.46
C GLY A 170 -5.51 45.04 -16.04
N GLU A 171 -5.57 45.85 -14.98
CA GLU A 171 -6.45 47.03 -14.81
C GLU A 171 -6.49 47.51 -13.34
N GLY A 172 -5.81 48.62 -13.09
CA GLY A 172 -6.20 49.73 -12.21
C GLY A 172 -6.56 49.49 -10.74
N SER A 173 -5.67 49.86 -9.83
CA SER A 173 -5.77 51.14 -9.09
C SER A 173 -5.07 51.10 -7.73
N THR A 174 -4.24 52.12 -7.53
CA THR A 174 -3.43 52.44 -6.36
C THR A 174 -4.26 52.96 -5.20
N ALA A 175 -4.02 52.46 -3.98
CA ALA A 175 -4.04 53.28 -2.76
C ALA A 175 -3.41 52.53 -1.58
N ALA A 176 -2.25 53.01 -1.14
CA ALA A 176 -1.63 52.63 0.11
C ALA A 176 -2.33 53.36 1.27
N THR A 177 -2.66 52.67 2.38
CA THR A 177 -2.62 53.28 3.72
C THR A 177 -2.43 52.23 4.82
N HIS A 178 -1.32 52.41 5.54
CA HIS A 178 -0.94 51.97 6.88
C HIS A 178 -2.04 51.45 7.83
N ILE A 179 -1.80 50.29 8.45
CA ILE A 179 -2.43 49.90 9.72
C ILE A 179 -1.32 49.62 10.75
N SER A 180 -1.30 50.43 11.81
CA SER A 180 -0.49 50.25 13.01
C SER A 180 -1.12 49.22 13.95
N ALA A 181 -0.27 48.38 14.55
CA ALA A 181 -0.59 47.33 15.51
C ALA A 181 -1.27 47.84 16.80
N VAL A 182 -2.27 47.11 17.29
CA VAL A 182 -2.61 47.07 18.72
C VAL A 182 -2.97 45.65 19.16
N ASN A 183 -2.36 45.28 20.29
CA ASN A 183 -2.34 43.96 20.92
C ASN A 183 -3.65 43.52 21.58
N ILE A 184 -3.81 42.19 21.53
CA ILE A 184 -4.80 41.33 22.17
C ILE A 184 -4.78 41.44 23.70
N ARG A 185 -5.96 41.47 24.34
CA ARG A 185 -6.14 41.14 25.76
C ARG A 185 -7.20 40.04 25.91
N LYS A 186 -6.78 38.93 26.53
CA LYS A 186 -7.62 37.82 27.01
C LYS A 186 -8.35 38.20 28.30
N LYS A 187 -9.59 37.71 28.45
CA LYS A 187 -10.33 37.41 29.71
C LYS A 187 -11.68 36.79 29.30
N LYS A 188 -12.40 35.96 30.06
CA LYS A 188 -12.20 35.03 31.19
C LYS A 188 -13.64 34.53 31.46
N ASP A 189 -13.77 33.29 31.90
CA ASP A 189 -15.01 32.58 32.24
C ASP A 189 -16.01 33.38 33.10
N TYR A 190 -17.31 33.14 32.85
CA TYR A 190 -18.38 33.44 33.79
C TYR A 190 -19.41 32.31 33.80
N VAL A 191 -19.73 31.85 35.00
CA VAL A 191 -20.76 30.86 35.35
C VAL A 191 -21.95 31.64 35.91
N ASP A 192 -23.17 31.35 35.49
CA ASP A 192 -24.35 31.62 36.33
C ASP A 192 -25.51 30.68 35.98
N ASP A 193 -26.16 30.17 37.03
CA ASP A 193 -27.35 29.33 37.04
C ASP A 193 -28.62 30.16 36.82
N LEU A 194 -29.71 29.56 36.27
CA LEU A 194 -31.10 29.66 36.77
C LEU A 194 -32.13 29.00 35.83
N HIS A 195 -33.10 28.34 36.46
CA HIS A 195 -34.18 27.48 35.93
C HIS A 195 -35.11 28.08 34.84
N GLY A 196 -35.61 27.21 33.94
CA GLY A 196 -36.82 27.46 33.14
C GLY A 196 -37.15 26.35 32.13
N GLU A 197 -38.32 25.73 32.28
CA GLU A 197 -38.83 24.59 31.50
C GLU A 197 -39.10 24.88 30.00
N SER A 198 -38.95 23.81 29.21
CA SER A 198 -39.69 23.47 27.99
C SER A 198 -39.81 24.51 26.86
N LYS A 199 -38.96 24.36 25.84
CA LYS A 199 -39.40 24.47 24.44
C LYS A 199 -38.77 23.35 23.60
N THR A 200 -39.63 22.43 23.18
CA THR A 200 -39.39 21.42 22.16
C THR A 200 -38.86 22.07 20.88
N SER A 201 -37.55 22.00 20.66
CA SER A 201 -36.93 22.54 19.46
C SER A 201 -36.70 21.43 18.43
N LEU A 202 -37.27 21.63 17.26
CA LEU A 202 -37.26 20.82 16.03
C LEU A 202 -35.85 20.63 15.41
N ILE A 203 -34.80 20.46 16.22
CA ILE A 203 -33.40 20.36 15.77
C ILE A 203 -32.86 18.93 15.90
N LYS A 204 -33.72 17.91 15.96
CA LYS A 204 -33.26 16.50 15.95
C LYS A 204 -32.83 15.97 14.56
N ASN A 205 -32.99 16.74 13.49
CA ASN A 205 -32.68 16.27 12.13
C ASN A 205 -31.47 16.92 11.47
N ILE A 206 -30.73 17.80 12.16
CA ILE A 206 -29.39 18.19 11.71
C ILE A 206 -28.42 17.20 12.34
N LYS A 207 -28.32 16.02 11.70
CA LYS A 207 -27.33 14.99 12.02
C LYS A 207 -25.96 15.63 11.80
N VAL A 208 -25.32 16.06 12.89
CA VAL A 208 -23.89 16.30 12.95
C VAL A 208 -23.22 14.95 12.63
N ARG A 209 -22.89 14.74 11.35
CA ARG A 209 -22.27 13.50 10.82
C ARG A 209 -20.77 13.48 11.11
N SER A 210 -20.38 13.73 12.36
CA SER A 210 -18.96 13.73 12.78
C SER A 210 -18.71 13.04 14.12
N GLY A 211 -19.67 12.26 14.62
CA GLY A 211 -19.47 11.39 15.78
C GLY A 211 -19.04 9.97 15.37
N PRO A 212 -18.28 9.25 16.21
CA PRO A 212 -17.92 7.85 15.94
C PRO A 212 -19.19 7.02 15.78
N THR A 213 -19.23 6.17 14.75
CA THR A 213 -20.39 5.29 14.51
C THR A 213 -20.52 4.30 15.67
N PRO A 214 -21.71 4.15 16.29
CA PRO A 214 -21.91 3.25 17.41
C PRO A 214 -21.43 1.82 17.11
N PRO A 215 -20.94 1.06 18.11
CA PRO A 215 -20.42 -0.29 17.89
C PRO A 215 -21.41 -1.26 17.23
N HIS A 216 -22.71 -1.09 17.48
CA HIS A 216 -23.78 -1.95 16.97
C HIS A 216 -24.36 -1.48 15.61
N GLU A 217 -23.91 -0.32 15.09
CA GLU A 217 -24.33 0.21 13.80
C GLU A 217 -23.19 0.16 12.78
N PHE A 218 -23.53 -0.22 11.55
CA PHE A 218 -22.62 -0.11 10.42
C PHE A 218 -22.46 1.37 10.02
N SER A 219 -21.31 1.71 9.46
CA SER A 219 -21.06 3.05 8.96
C SER A 219 -22.14 3.52 7.98
N SER A 220 -22.63 4.74 8.18
CA SER A 220 -23.68 5.32 7.35
C SER A 220 -23.30 5.42 5.87
N GLY A 221 -22.00 5.51 5.57
CA GLY A 221 -21.47 5.53 4.20
C GLY A 221 -21.60 4.19 3.44
N MET A 222 -22.00 3.09 4.10
CA MET A 222 -22.17 1.79 3.45
C MET A 222 -23.62 1.49 3.01
N GLU A 223 -24.59 2.29 3.43
CA GLU A 223 -26.01 2.20 3.00
C GLU A 223 -26.60 0.78 3.07
N LEU A 224 -26.31 0.03 4.14
CA LEU A 224 -26.75 -1.37 4.30
C LEU A 224 -28.22 -1.50 4.72
N ALA A 225 -28.82 -0.47 5.32
CA ALA A 225 -30.19 -0.50 5.84
C ALA A 225 -31.26 -0.75 4.75
N SER A 226 -30.99 -0.34 3.52
CA SER A 226 -31.88 -0.54 2.36
C SER A 226 -31.68 -1.89 1.67
N SER A 227 -30.69 -2.68 2.09
CA SER A 227 -30.22 -3.89 1.40
C SER A 227 -30.82 -5.15 2.02
N LYS A 228 -31.17 -6.15 1.21
CA LYS A 228 -31.77 -7.41 1.69
C LYS A 228 -30.68 -8.31 2.27
N GLY A 229 -30.72 -8.60 3.55
CA GLY A 229 -29.78 -9.53 4.19
C GLY A 229 -30.11 -9.83 5.63
N THR A 230 -29.23 -10.58 6.28
CA THR A 230 -29.39 -11.06 7.65
C THR A 230 -28.17 -10.70 8.49
N VAL A 231 -28.43 -10.28 9.74
CA VAL A 231 -27.39 -10.15 10.76
C VAL A 231 -27.05 -11.56 11.26
N LEU A 232 -25.78 -11.95 11.15
CA LEU A 232 -25.26 -13.25 11.57
C LEU A 232 -24.57 -13.20 12.94
N LEU A 233 -24.09 -12.02 13.33
CA LEU A 233 -23.56 -11.74 14.66
C LEU A 233 -24.03 -10.32 15.05
N PRO A 234 -24.53 -10.10 16.29
CA PRO A 234 -24.80 -11.10 17.32
C PRO A 234 -25.92 -12.07 16.89
N GLU A 235 -25.97 -13.26 17.50
CA GLU A 235 -27.06 -14.20 17.26
C GLU A 235 -28.42 -13.60 17.68
N PRO A 236 -29.54 -13.97 17.02
CA PRO A 236 -30.85 -13.45 17.38
C PRO A 236 -31.18 -13.69 18.86
N GLY A 237 -31.37 -12.60 19.62
CA GLY A 237 -31.67 -12.65 21.06
C GLY A 237 -30.45 -12.60 21.98
N ALA A 238 -29.24 -12.58 21.44
CA ALA A 238 -28.03 -12.27 22.20
C ALA A 238 -27.93 -10.77 22.49
N ASP A 239 -27.20 -10.43 23.55
CA ASP A 239 -26.95 -9.04 23.94
C ASP A 239 -26.12 -8.34 22.84
N GLU A 240 -26.72 -7.34 22.17
CA GLU A 240 -26.05 -6.56 21.11
C GLU A 240 -24.82 -5.79 21.60
N THR A 241 -24.66 -5.65 22.92
CA THR A 241 -23.47 -5.03 23.53
C THR A 241 -22.29 -6.00 23.67
N LYS A 242 -22.52 -7.31 23.51
CA LYS A 242 -21.51 -8.36 23.68
C LYS A 242 -21.03 -8.86 22.32
N GLY A 243 -19.95 -8.28 21.82
CA GLY A 243 -19.26 -8.76 20.62
C GLY A 243 -18.44 -10.04 20.85
N TRP A 244 -17.89 -10.57 19.76
CA TRP A 244 -16.95 -11.69 19.78
C TRP A 244 -15.50 -11.19 19.82
N THR A 245 -14.65 -11.82 20.63
CA THR A 245 -13.20 -11.59 20.65
C THR A 245 -12.48 -12.93 20.55
N PRO A 246 -11.29 -12.99 19.93
CA PRO A 246 -10.44 -14.18 19.97
C PRO A 246 -10.23 -14.69 21.40
N THR A 247 -10.35 -16.00 21.60
CA THR A 247 -10.04 -16.64 22.89
C THR A 247 -8.59 -17.14 22.86
N ALA A 248 -7.80 -16.82 23.88
CA ALA A 248 -6.44 -17.32 23.98
C ALA A 248 -6.43 -18.86 24.12
N PRO A 249 -5.51 -19.58 23.46
CA PRO A 249 -5.34 -21.01 23.70
C PRO A 249 -4.96 -21.23 25.17
N THR A 250 -5.74 -22.04 25.89
CA THR A 250 -5.46 -22.38 27.28
C THR A 250 -4.22 -23.26 27.35
N ASN A 251 -3.14 -22.76 27.97
CA ASN A 251 -1.90 -23.51 28.23
C ASN A 251 -2.06 -24.62 29.30
N SER A 252 -3.09 -25.45 29.23
CA SER A 252 -3.12 -26.69 30.01
C SER A 252 -2.42 -27.78 29.23
N ALA A 253 -1.11 -27.90 29.44
CA ALA A 253 -0.31 -29.05 29.07
C ALA A 253 -0.74 -30.29 29.88
N SER A 254 -1.94 -30.79 29.63
CA SER A 254 -2.39 -32.09 30.09
C SER A 254 -3.68 -32.45 29.38
N THR A 255 -3.68 -33.65 28.80
CA THR A 255 -4.80 -34.36 28.15
C THR A 255 -4.94 -34.11 26.65
N PHE A 256 -4.80 -35.20 25.90
CA PHE A 256 -5.05 -35.35 24.46
C PHE A 256 -6.55 -35.17 24.11
N ALA A 257 -7.08 -33.98 24.35
CA ALA A 257 -8.42 -33.58 23.93
C ALA A 257 -8.38 -32.10 23.49
N ASP A 258 -8.49 -31.94 22.18
CA ASP A 258 -8.56 -30.70 21.41
C ASP A 258 -9.93 -30.02 21.63
N ASP A 259 -10.18 -29.52 22.85
CA ASP A 259 -11.51 -28.99 23.25
C ASP A 259 -11.49 -27.48 23.61
N GLY A 260 -10.43 -26.74 23.25
CA GLY A 260 -10.47 -25.28 23.28
C GLY A 260 -11.46 -24.75 22.23
N PRO A 261 -12.15 -23.61 22.45
CA PRO A 261 -13.02 -23.05 21.42
C PRO A 261 -12.14 -22.67 20.23
N GLY A 262 -12.32 -23.39 19.12
CA GLY A 262 -11.64 -23.14 17.87
C GLY A 262 -11.93 -21.73 17.30
N PRO A 263 -11.39 -21.40 16.14
CA PRO A 263 -11.71 -20.16 15.44
C PRO A 263 -13.22 -20.00 15.26
N LEU A 264 -13.73 -18.76 15.29
CA LEU A 264 -15.15 -18.54 15.03
C LEU A 264 -15.43 -18.76 13.55
N GLU A 265 -16.37 -19.65 13.26
CA GLU A 265 -16.85 -19.90 11.91
C GLU A 265 -18.33 -19.52 11.76
N ILE A 266 -18.62 -18.70 10.76
CA ILE A 266 -19.97 -18.21 10.46
C ILE A 266 -20.33 -18.66 9.05
N ARG A 267 -21.47 -19.34 8.93
CA ARG A 267 -22.02 -19.78 7.63
C ARG A 267 -22.58 -18.60 6.85
N LEU A 268 -22.05 -18.39 5.63
CA LEU A 268 -22.57 -17.45 4.65
C LEU A 268 -23.49 -18.21 3.68
N ALA A 269 -24.76 -18.30 4.03
CA ALA A 269 -25.73 -19.13 3.30
C ALA A 269 -26.15 -18.55 1.94
N ASP A 270 -26.60 -19.44 1.06
CA ASP A 270 -27.23 -19.09 -0.22
C ASP A 270 -26.36 -18.27 -1.18
N PHE A 271 -25.05 -18.54 -1.17
CA PHE A 271 -24.15 -17.99 -2.17
C PHE A 271 -24.37 -18.71 -3.51
N GLU A 272 -24.44 -17.95 -4.61
CA GLU A 272 -24.55 -18.52 -5.96
C GLU A 272 -23.69 -17.70 -6.92
N GLN A 273 -22.60 -18.29 -7.41
CA GLN A 273 -21.59 -17.60 -8.22
C GLN A 273 -22.20 -16.88 -9.43
N ALA A 274 -23.07 -17.56 -10.19
CA ALA A 274 -23.67 -17.00 -11.40
C ALA A 274 -24.50 -15.75 -11.11
N ARG A 275 -25.24 -15.74 -10.00
CA ARG A 275 -26.04 -14.58 -9.57
C ARG A 275 -25.15 -13.48 -9.03
N ALA A 276 -24.20 -13.82 -8.16
CA ALA A 276 -23.26 -12.86 -7.59
C ALA A 276 -22.45 -12.13 -8.68
N ALA A 277 -22.10 -12.83 -9.78
CA ALA A 277 -21.43 -12.23 -10.93
C ALA A 277 -22.25 -11.14 -11.64
N MET A 278 -23.58 -11.23 -11.60
CA MET A 278 -24.51 -10.22 -12.12
C MET A 278 -24.93 -9.19 -11.05
N GLY A 279 -24.31 -9.24 -9.86
CA GLY A 279 -24.66 -8.38 -8.73
C GLY A 279 -25.99 -8.75 -8.09
N LEU A 280 -26.47 -9.99 -8.27
CA LEU A 280 -27.74 -10.51 -7.76
C LEU A 280 -27.51 -11.56 -6.67
N GLY A 281 -28.52 -11.80 -5.82
CA GLY A 281 -28.41 -12.78 -4.73
C GLY A 281 -27.44 -12.33 -3.63
N ASN A 282 -27.18 -13.21 -2.67
CA ASN A 282 -26.26 -12.90 -1.57
C ASN A 282 -24.83 -12.80 -2.11
N ASN A 283 -24.22 -11.63 -1.95
CA ASN A 283 -22.92 -11.31 -2.52
C ASN A 283 -22.10 -10.34 -1.66
N THR A 284 -22.64 -9.86 -0.54
CA THR A 284 -22.04 -8.79 0.24
C THR A 284 -21.96 -9.16 1.71
N LEU A 285 -20.76 -9.09 2.26
CA LEU A 285 -20.44 -9.30 3.68
C LEU A 285 -20.04 -7.96 4.29
N ALA A 286 -20.62 -7.58 5.43
CA ALA A 286 -20.24 -6.39 6.19
C ALA A 286 -19.94 -6.74 7.64
N ILE A 287 -18.85 -6.19 8.18
CA ILE A 287 -18.35 -6.48 9.52
C ILE A 287 -18.03 -5.17 10.23
N LYS A 288 -18.58 -4.99 11.43
CA LYS A 288 -18.26 -3.90 12.35
C LYS A 288 -17.41 -4.46 13.48
N PHE A 289 -16.24 -3.88 13.71
CA PHE A 289 -15.29 -4.33 14.73
C PHE A 289 -14.54 -3.15 15.36
N THR A 290 -13.82 -3.42 16.44
CA THR A 290 -12.83 -2.52 17.04
C THR A 290 -11.55 -3.30 17.27
N ALA A 291 -10.45 -2.87 16.63
CA ALA A 291 -9.11 -3.35 16.99
C ALA A 291 -8.45 -2.30 17.89
N PRO A 292 -7.96 -2.66 19.09
CA PRO A 292 -7.21 -1.75 19.95
C PRO A 292 -6.00 -1.11 19.25
N GLU A 293 -5.55 0.06 19.71
CA GLU A 293 -4.40 0.78 19.14
C GLU A 293 -3.07 0.02 19.33
N ASP A 294 -2.99 -0.85 20.33
CA ASP A 294 -1.85 -1.74 20.58
C ASP A 294 -1.97 -3.09 19.86
N SER A 295 -3.07 -3.31 19.12
CA SER A 295 -3.26 -4.54 18.35
C SER A 295 -2.27 -4.64 17.20
N LYS A 296 -1.46 -5.70 17.19
CA LYS A 296 -0.43 -5.89 16.16
C LYS A 296 -1.04 -6.20 14.79
N ARG A 297 -2.11 -6.99 14.79
CA ARG A 297 -2.81 -7.50 13.61
C ARG A 297 -4.12 -8.15 14.00
N PHE A 298 -5.01 -8.30 13.03
CA PHE A 298 -6.12 -9.24 13.07
C PHE A 298 -6.37 -9.79 11.66
N SER A 299 -7.08 -10.89 11.54
CA SER A 299 -7.40 -11.49 10.26
C SER A 299 -8.81 -12.06 10.19
N LEU A 300 -9.30 -12.14 8.95
CA LEU A 300 -10.53 -12.85 8.62
C LEU A 300 -10.35 -13.54 7.27
N ASN A 301 -11.04 -14.66 7.12
CA ASN A 301 -11.00 -15.49 5.92
C ASN A 301 -12.41 -15.73 5.38
N ILE A 302 -12.53 -15.76 4.05
CA ILE A 302 -13.69 -16.34 3.36
C ILE A 302 -13.21 -17.61 2.66
N THR A 303 -13.90 -18.72 2.91
CA THR A 303 -13.53 -20.04 2.43
C THR A 303 -14.74 -20.79 1.87
N THR A 304 -14.47 -21.91 1.18
CA THR A 304 -15.49 -22.89 0.86
C THR A 304 -15.75 -23.81 2.07
N LYS A 305 -16.85 -24.55 2.08
CA LYS A 305 -17.18 -25.47 3.17
C LYS A 305 -16.14 -26.59 3.37
N ASP A 306 -15.42 -26.95 2.32
CA ASP A 306 -14.40 -27.99 2.25
C ASP A 306 -12.96 -27.44 2.38
N HIS A 307 -12.77 -26.39 3.19
CA HIS A 307 -11.50 -25.66 3.25
C HIS A 307 -10.32 -26.39 3.92
N GLU A 308 -10.53 -27.60 4.45
CA GLU A 308 -9.53 -28.48 5.09
C GLU A 308 -8.60 -27.75 6.08
N TYR A 309 -9.12 -27.32 7.24
CA TYR A 309 -8.32 -26.65 8.28
C TYR A 309 -7.54 -25.44 7.77
N PHE A 310 -8.24 -24.45 7.19
CA PHE A 310 -7.64 -23.21 6.69
C PHE A 310 -6.59 -23.39 5.58
N GLN A 311 -6.52 -24.54 4.92
CA GLN A 311 -5.58 -24.76 3.82
C GLN A 311 -6.08 -24.16 2.50
N ASN A 312 -7.40 -24.07 2.31
CA ASN A 312 -8.03 -23.47 1.15
C ASN A 312 -8.82 -22.21 1.54
N VAL A 313 -8.19 -21.05 1.36
CA VAL A 313 -8.77 -19.73 1.65
C VAL A 313 -9.00 -18.98 0.35
N LEU A 314 -10.26 -18.68 0.02
CA LEU A 314 -10.61 -17.92 -1.18
C LEU A 314 -10.14 -16.47 -1.06
N PHE A 315 -10.31 -15.89 0.13
CA PHE A 315 -9.98 -14.51 0.42
C PHE A 315 -9.52 -14.36 1.87
N HIS A 316 -8.34 -13.78 2.07
CA HIS A 316 -7.74 -13.48 3.36
C HIS A 316 -7.54 -11.97 3.47
N PHE A 317 -8.01 -11.38 4.56
CA PHE A 317 -7.85 -9.97 4.88
C PHE A 317 -7.13 -9.84 6.21
N ASN A 318 -5.98 -9.15 6.21
CA ASN A 318 -5.10 -9.09 7.38
C ASN A 318 -4.38 -7.74 7.51
N PRO A 319 -4.99 -6.76 8.19
CA PRO A 319 -4.31 -5.55 8.63
C PRO A 319 -3.19 -5.87 9.62
N ARG A 320 -2.01 -5.26 9.42
CA ARG A 320 -0.84 -5.39 10.29
C ARG A 320 -0.32 -4.00 10.64
N GLN A 321 -0.55 -3.56 11.87
CA GLN A 321 -0.30 -2.17 12.28
C GLN A 321 1.20 -1.82 12.33
N PHE A 322 2.01 -2.66 12.97
CA PHE A 322 3.43 -2.36 13.20
C PHE A 322 4.38 -2.97 12.16
N ALA A 323 3.86 -3.80 11.25
CA ALA A 323 4.69 -4.45 10.24
C ALA A 323 4.99 -3.49 9.07
N LYS A 324 6.26 -3.13 8.89
CA LYS A 324 6.76 -2.27 7.78
C LYS A 324 6.01 -0.94 7.64
N GLY A 325 5.74 -0.26 8.75
CA GLY A 325 5.05 1.04 8.76
C GLY A 325 3.53 0.96 8.57
N GLY A 326 2.94 -0.23 8.71
CA GLY A 326 1.50 -0.44 8.64
C GLY A 326 1.03 -0.83 7.24
N GLN A 327 0.57 -2.07 7.11
CA GLN A 327 0.06 -2.57 5.82
C GLN A 327 -1.17 -3.46 5.99
N LEU A 328 -2.13 -3.30 5.08
CA LEU A 328 -3.17 -4.28 4.82
C LEU A 328 -2.63 -5.33 3.84
N ILE A 329 -2.66 -6.59 4.27
CA ILE A 329 -2.37 -7.76 3.44
C ILE A 329 -3.69 -8.36 2.98
N ILE A 330 -3.86 -8.51 1.66
CA ILE A 330 -4.96 -9.27 1.07
C ILE A 330 -4.38 -10.42 0.25
N ASN A 331 -4.88 -11.64 0.43
CA ASN A 331 -4.35 -12.81 -0.26
C ASN A 331 -5.40 -13.93 -0.44
N ASN A 332 -4.98 -15.03 -1.04
CA ASN A 332 -5.68 -16.32 -1.01
C ASN A 332 -4.70 -17.41 -0.55
N ARG A 333 -5.23 -18.56 -0.14
CA ARG A 333 -4.44 -19.76 0.17
C ARG A 333 -5.02 -20.94 -0.60
N LYS A 334 -4.20 -21.74 -1.25
CA LYS A 334 -4.62 -22.96 -1.95
C LYS A 334 -3.69 -24.09 -1.54
N GLU A 335 -4.24 -25.22 -1.11
CA GLU A 335 -3.48 -26.42 -0.72
C GLU A 335 -2.35 -26.07 0.26
N GLY A 336 -2.69 -25.31 1.31
CA GLY A 336 -1.76 -24.89 2.35
C GLY A 336 -0.79 -23.78 1.93
N THR A 337 -0.77 -23.38 0.66
CA THR A 337 0.14 -22.38 0.10
C THR A 337 -0.51 -21.01 0.00
N TRP A 338 0.09 -20.01 0.65
CA TRP A 338 -0.29 -18.62 0.43
C TRP A 338 0.07 -18.17 -0.99
N GLY A 339 -0.91 -17.57 -1.68
CA GLY A 339 -0.69 -16.92 -2.96
C GLY A 339 0.11 -15.62 -2.81
N GLN A 340 0.10 -14.80 -3.86
CA GLN A 340 0.77 -13.52 -3.78
C GLN A 340 -0.09 -12.45 -3.11
N ASN A 341 0.39 -11.88 -2.01
CA ASN A 341 -0.35 -10.81 -1.35
C ASN A 341 -0.42 -9.52 -2.18
N ILE A 342 -1.55 -8.83 -2.06
CA ILE A 342 -1.71 -7.41 -2.34
C ILE A 342 -1.37 -6.68 -1.04
N LYS A 343 -0.56 -5.63 -1.13
CA LYS A 343 -0.18 -4.78 0.01
C LYS A 343 -0.75 -3.40 -0.19
N VAL A 344 -1.53 -2.91 0.77
CA VAL A 344 -2.01 -1.53 0.78
C VAL A 344 -1.52 -0.85 2.05
N PRO A 345 -0.73 0.25 1.96
CA PRO A 345 -0.31 0.99 3.13
C PRO A 345 -1.51 1.44 3.98
N LEU A 346 -1.47 1.20 5.30
CA LEU A 346 -2.60 1.53 6.18
C LEU A 346 -2.87 3.03 6.27
N ASN A 347 -1.84 3.87 6.12
CA ASN A 347 -1.97 5.33 6.07
C ASN A 347 -2.79 5.83 4.87
N ASN A 348 -2.98 5.01 3.83
CA ASN A 348 -3.84 5.33 2.69
C ASN A 348 -5.29 4.91 2.92
N LEU A 349 -5.60 4.21 4.02
CA LEU A 349 -6.91 3.68 4.34
C LEU A 349 -7.52 4.45 5.52
N PRO A 350 -8.85 4.42 5.69
CA PRO A 350 -9.46 4.87 6.93
C PRO A 350 -8.89 4.09 8.14
N PRO A 351 -8.79 4.71 9.32
CA PRO A 351 -8.26 4.05 10.52
C PRO A 351 -9.04 2.76 10.83
N MET A 352 -8.30 1.66 11.00
CA MET A 352 -8.86 0.36 11.40
C MET A 352 -8.47 -0.05 12.82
N PHE A 353 -7.59 0.72 13.46
CA PHE A 353 -7.07 0.49 14.80
C PHE A 353 -7.37 1.71 15.67
N GLY A 354 -7.62 1.49 16.97
CA GLY A 354 -7.98 2.50 17.95
C GLY A 354 -9.47 2.87 17.97
N GLU A 355 -10.16 2.81 16.81
CA GLU A 355 -11.56 3.21 16.68
C GLU A 355 -12.45 2.10 16.08
N PRO A 356 -13.79 2.14 16.32
CA PRO A 356 -14.72 1.21 15.68
C PRO A 356 -14.77 1.39 14.15
N CYS A 357 -14.41 0.35 13.42
CA CYS A 357 -14.30 0.35 11.96
C CYS A 357 -15.27 -0.66 11.33
N THR A 358 -15.77 -0.30 10.15
CA THR A 358 -16.63 -1.11 9.30
C THR A 358 -15.88 -1.49 8.04
N VAL A 359 -15.85 -2.79 7.75
CA VAL A 359 -15.35 -3.32 6.48
C VAL A 359 -16.47 -4.04 5.74
N MET A 360 -16.43 -3.98 4.43
CA MET A 360 -17.37 -4.64 3.55
C MET A 360 -16.64 -5.31 2.40
N PHE A 361 -17.04 -6.54 2.12
CA PHE A 361 -16.52 -7.37 1.06
C PHE A 361 -17.65 -7.68 0.09
N GLN A 362 -17.46 -7.32 -1.19
CA GLN A 362 -18.43 -7.61 -2.23
C GLN A 362 -17.85 -8.61 -3.22
N ILE A 363 -18.53 -9.75 -3.35
CA ILE A 363 -18.17 -10.81 -4.28
C ILE A 363 -18.80 -10.50 -5.64
N HIS A 364 -17.97 -10.37 -6.66
CA HIS A 364 -18.38 -10.13 -8.05
C HIS A 364 -17.82 -11.23 -8.97
N GLY A 365 -18.11 -11.14 -10.27
CA GLY A 365 -17.70 -12.16 -11.25
C GLY A 365 -16.18 -12.31 -11.36
N ASP A 366 -15.44 -11.22 -11.22
CA ASP A 366 -13.98 -11.22 -11.37
C ASP A 366 -13.22 -11.35 -10.04
N GLY A 367 -13.84 -11.17 -8.87
CA GLY A 367 -13.10 -11.12 -7.60
C GLY A 367 -13.90 -10.70 -6.35
N PHE A 368 -13.14 -10.22 -5.36
CA PHE A 368 -13.60 -9.63 -4.11
C PHE A 368 -13.21 -8.16 -4.05
N ASP A 369 -14.18 -7.27 -3.95
CA ASP A 369 -13.95 -5.85 -3.68
C ASP A 369 -13.97 -5.58 -2.18
N VAL A 370 -13.02 -4.75 -1.72
CA VAL A 370 -12.85 -4.40 -0.32
C VAL A 370 -13.16 -2.94 -0.10
N PHE A 371 -14.12 -2.67 0.78
CA PHE A 371 -14.48 -1.32 1.19
C PHE A 371 -14.22 -1.16 2.69
N VAL A 372 -13.44 -0.15 3.07
CA VAL A 372 -13.21 0.22 4.47
C VAL A 372 -13.88 1.57 4.69
N GLU A 373 -14.82 1.65 5.63
CA GLU A 373 -15.60 2.88 5.90
C GLU A 373 -16.17 3.54 4.61
N GLY A 374 -16.63 2.70 3.66
CA GLY A 374 -17.19 3.13 2.37
C GLY A 374 -16.16 3.44 1.27
N LYS A 375 -14.87 3.57 1.59
CA LYS A 375 -13.80 3.77 0.59
C LYS A 375 -13.43 2.45 -0.08
N HIS A 376 -13.38 2.41 -1.42
CA HIS A 376 -12.86 1.24 -2.17
C HIS A 376 -11.34 1.16 -2.05
N CYS A 377 -10.85 0.14 -1.36
CA CYS A 377 -9.45 0.05 -0.92
C CYS A 377 -8.62 -0.91 -1.76
N ALA A 378 -9.22 -2.00 -2.24
CA ALA A 378 -8.55 -3.04 -3.00
C ALA A 378 -9.56 -3.97 -3.69
N ARG A 379 -9.07 -4.72 -4.69
CA ARG A 379 -9.75 -5.86 -5.28
C ARG A 379 -8.82 -7.08 -5.30
N LEU A 380 -9.29 -8.23 -4.84
CA LEU A 380 -8.62 -9.51 -5.10
C LEU A 380 -9.36 -10.22 -6.24
N GLU A 381 -8.76 -10.26 -7.42
CA GLU A 381 -9.27 -11.10 -8.52
C GLU A 381 -9.31 -12.58 -8.10
N HIS A 382 -10.34 -13.32 -8.52
CA HIS A 382 -10.50 -14.73 -8.17
C HIS A 382 -9.29 -15.53 -8.66
N ARG A 383 -8.58 -16.17 -7.72
CA ARG A 383 -7.46 -17.07 -8.02
C ARG A 383 -7.82 -18.54 -7.90
N THR A 384 -8.89 -18.82 -7.17
CA THR A 384 -9.51 -20.13 -7.07
C THR A 384 -10.92 -19.98 -7.64
N PRO A 385 -11.35 -20.88 -8.55
CA PRO A 385 -12.74 -20.88 -9.01
C PRO A 385 -13.70 -20.95 -7.83
N LEU A 386 -14.73 -20.11 -7.84
CA LEU A 386 -15.80 -20.22 -6.87
C LEU A 386 -16.65 -21.47 -7.15
N PRO A 387 -17.30 -22.07 -6.15
CA PRO A 387 -18.12 -23.25 -6.34
C PRO A 387 -19.26 -22.99 -7.34
N PRO A 388 -19.53 -23.92 -8.28
CA PRO A 388 -20.63 -23.78 -9.21
C PRO A 388 -21.97 -24.00 -8.50
N GLY A 389 -22.98 -23.21 -8.90
CA GLY A 389 -24.33 -23.33 -8.37
C GLY A 389 -24.51 -22.70 -6.98
N ARG A 390 -25.58 -23.09 -6.29
CA ARG A 390 -25.93 -22.60 -4.96
C ARG A 390 -25.17 -23.39 -3.89
N CYS A 391 -24.40 -22.70 -3.06
CA CYS A 391 -23.64 -23.29 -1.98
C CYS A 391 -23.57 -22.35 -0.75
N ASP A 392 -22.97 -22.85 0.32
CA ASP A 392 -22.59 -22.01 1.46
C ASP A 392 -21.09 -21.67 1.36
N LEU A 393 -20.74 -20.44 1.74
CA LEU A 393 -19.37 -20.08 2.06
C LEU A 393 -19.20 -20.04 3.59
N VAL A 394 -17.96 -19.99 4.06
CA VAL A 394 -17.65 -19.89 5.49
C VAL A 394 -16.80 -18.64 5.72
N LEU A 395 -17.24 -17.80 6.65
CA LEU A 395 -16.46 -16.70 7.20
C LEU A 395 -15.76 -17.19 8.45
N GLN A 396 -14.45 -16.97 8.55
CA GLN A 396 -13.68 -17.44 9.69
C GLN A 396 -12.90 -16.29 10.33
N PHE A 397 -12.90 -16.27 11.66
CA PHE A 397 -12.05 -15.40 12.47
C PHE A 397 -11.06 -16.26 13.25
N PRO A 398 -9.77 -16.26 12.85
CA PRO A 398 -8.72 -16.97 13.59
C PRO A 398 -8.59 -16.46 15.02
N ASN A 399 -8.30 -17.37 15.97
CA ASN A 399 -7.99 -16.98 17.34
C ASN A 399 -6.54 -16.49 17.50
N THR A 400 -5.66 -17.00 16.65
CA THR A 400 -4.22 -16.73 16.67
C THR A 400 -3.71 -16.35 15.28
N ASP A 401 -2.59 -15.67 15.27
CA ASP A 401 -1.85 -15.38 14.05
C ASP A 401 -1.03 -16.57 13.54
N ASP A 402 -0.31 -16.37 12.44
CA ASP A 402 0.53 -17.41 11.81
C ASP A 402 1.67 -17.91 12.73
N TYR A 403 1.96 -17.21 13.83
CA TYR A 403 2.97 -17.55 14.82
C TYR A 403 2.36 -18.10 16.12
N GLY A 404 1.05 -18.32 16.16
CA GLY A 404 0.33 -18.78 17.35
C GLY A 404 0.09 -17.68 18.40
N SER A 405 0.38 -16.41 18.10
CA SER A 405 0.09 -15.31 19.01
C SER A 405 -1.40 -14.96 18.94
N PRO A 406 -2.11 -14.77 20.07
CA PRO A 406 -3.51 -14.37 20.06
C PRO A 406 -3.73 -13.07 19.29
N GLU A 407 -4.76 -13.03 18.45
CA GLU A 407 -5.20 -11.78 17.83
C GLU A 407 -6.03 -10.96 18.84
N SER A 408 -5.94 -9.63 18.77
CA SER A 408 -6.65 -8.73 19.70
C SER A 408 -7.57 -7.81 18.92
N TRP A 409 -8.86 -8.12 18.90
CA TRP A 409 -9.92 -7.32 18.27
C TRP A 409 -11.30 -7.80 18.71
N LEU A 410 -12.29 -6.91 18.64
CA LEU A 410 -13.67 -7.16 19.05
C LEU A 410 -14.59 -7.00 17.84
N VAL A 411 -15.27 -8.06 17.44
CA VAL A 411 -16.29 -8.05 16.38
C VAL A 411 -17.66 -7.78 17.01
N HIS A 412 -18.24 -6.65 16.66
CA HIS A 412 -19.54 -6.23 17.18
C HIS A 412 -20.69 -6.79 16.33
N LYS A 413 -20.53 -6.79 15.01
CA LYS A 413 -21.62 -7.12 14.09
C LYS A 413 -21.13 -7.72 12.79
N VAL A 414 -21.83 -8.75 12.31
CA VAL A 414 -21.63 -9.37 11.00
C VAL A 414 -22.96 -9.41 10.27
N TRP A 415 -22.97 -8.95 9.02
CA TRP A 415 -24.13 -8.97 8.14
C TRP A 415 -23.78 -9.62 6.81
N TRP A 416 -24.68 -10.45 6.31
CA TRP A 416 -24.55 -11.12 5.03
C TRP A 416 -25.82 -10.93 4.21
N GLY A 417 -25.68 -10.58 2.93
CA GLY A 417 -26.83 -10.40 2.08
C GLY A 417 -26.52 -9.91 0.68
N HIS A 418 -27.57 -9.43 0.05
CA HIS A 418 -27.57 -8.90 -1.29
C HIS A 418 -27.42 -7.37 -1.26
N LYS A 419 -26.44 -6.88 -2.03
CA LYS A 419 -26.32 -5.46 -2.37
C LYS A 419 -25.82 -5.33 -3.80
N MET A 420 -26.39 -4.37 -4.54
CA MET A 420 -25.91 -4.02 -5.88
C MET A 420 -24.44 -3.58 -5.83
N PHE A 421 -23.73 -3.74 -6.95
CA PHE A 421 -22.32 -3.36 -7.03
C PHE A 421 -22.10 -1.90 -6.69
N ILE A 422 -21.18 -1.66 -5.75
CA ILE A 422 -20.87 -0.31 -5.25
C ILE A 422 -19.74 0.31 -6.06
N ALA A 423 -18.79 -0.53 -6.51
CA ALA A 423 -17.66 -0.07 -7.30
C ALA A 423 -18.14 0.63 -8.57
N GLU A 424 -17.67 1.85 -8.78
CA GLU A 424 -17.87 2.59 -10.02
C GLU A 424 -17.17 1.89 -11.19
N ASN A 425 -17.59 2.16 -12.43
CA ASN A 425 -17.01 1.54 -13.63
C ASN A 425 -15.49 1.79 -13.79
N ASN A 426 -14.88 2.72 -13.04
CA ASN A 426 -13.46 3.04 -13.12
C ASN A 426 -12.64 2.46 -11.96
N VAL A 427 -12.33 1.17 -12.04
CA VAL A 427 -11.52 0.45 -11.04
C VAL A 427 -10.00 0.48 -11.32
N LYS A 428 -9.53 1.27 -12.29
CA LYS A 428 -8.13 1.20 -12.79
C LYS A 428 -7.06 1.51 -11.75
N ASN A 429 -7.37 2.33 -10.75
CA ASN A 429 -6.42 2.76 -9.71
C ASN A 429 -6.56 1.94 -8.41
N ILE A 430 -7.45 0.95 -8.38
CA ILE A 430 -7.67 0.15 -7.19
C ILE A 430 -6.58 -0.93 -7.10
N PRO A 431 -5.86 -1.03 -5.97
CA PRO A 431 -4.86 -2.07 -5.76
C PRO A 431 -5.42 -3.47 -6.00
N GLY A 432 -4.72 -4.25 -6.83
CA GLY A 432 -5.08 -5.64 -7.16
C GLY A 432 -5.97 -5.82 -8.39
N VAL A 433 -6.46 -4.75 -9.00
CA VAL A 433 -7.16 -4.78 -10.31
C VAL A 433 -6.16 -4.96 -11.45
N ASN A 434 -6.48 -5.83 -12.40
CA ASN A 434 -5.59 -6.27 -13.49
C ASN A 434 -4.28 -6.89 -12.96
N ALA A 435 -4.32 -7.59 -11.82
CA ALA A 435 -3.16 -8.34 -11.34
C ALA A 435 -2.70 -9.37 -12.39
N ASN A 436 -3.62 -9.92 -13.17
CA ASN A 436 -3.30 -10.80 -14.30
C ASN A 436 -2.52 -10.11 -15.43
N SER A 437 -2.58 -8.77 -15.58
CA SER A 437 -1.72 -8.04 -16.53
C SER A 437 -0.25 -7.98 -16.08
N SER A 438 0.01 -8.22 -14.78
CA SER A 438 1.35 -8.30 -14.19
C SER A 438 1.95 -9.71 -14.25
N ILE A 439 1.21 -10.70 -14.76
CA ILE A 439 1.69 -12.06 -14.96
C ILE A 439 2.33 -12.14 -16.35
N HIS A 440 3.51 -12.75 -16.44
CA HIS A 440 4.21 -12.96 -17.68
C HIS A 440 3.54 -14.07 -18.48
N GLN A 441 3.18 -13.78 -19.73
CA GLN A 441 2.46 -14.74 -20.57
C GLN A 441 3.31 -15.95 -20.95
N LYS A 442 4.64 -15.81 -20.95
CA LYS A 442 5.58 -16.81 -21.45
C LYS A 442 6.55 -17.38 -20.40
N LYS A 443 6.53 -16.85 -19.18
CA LYS A 443 7.58 -17.12 -18.18
C LYS A 443 6.96 -17.82 -16.98
N ILE A 444 7.58 -18.91 -16.57
CA ILE A 444 7.25 -19.75 -15.42
C ILE A 444 8.25 -19.45 -14.32
N PHE A 445 7.76 -19.33 -13.09
CA PHE A 445 8.53 -19.28 -11.88
C PHE A 445 8.54 -20.67 -11.24
N VAL A 446 9.72 -21.24 -11.10
CA VAL A 446 9.97 -22.52 -10.44
C VAL A 446 10.52 -22.25 -9.05
N SER A 447 9.86 -22.78 -8.03
CA SER A 447 10.13 -22.49 -6.63
C SER A 447 10.39 -23.75 -5.82
N GLY A 448 10.93 -23.60 -4.61
CA GLY A 448 11.22 -24.74 -3.72
C GLY A 448 12.40 -25.58 -4.17
N LEU A 449 13.29 -25.01 -5.00
CA LEU A 449 14.51 -25.67 -5.42
C LEU A 449 15.58 -25.59 -4.32
N GLU A 450 16.55 -26.49 -4.33
CA GLU A 450 17.72 -26.37 -3.45
C GLU A 450 18.49 -25.08 -3.75
N ARG A 451 18.89 -24.39 -2.68
CA ARG A 451 19.63 -23.14 -2.76
C ARG A 451 21.04 -23.41 -3.26
N ILE A 452 21.40 -22.71 -4.32
CA ILE A 452 22.73 -22.75 -4.93
C ILE A 452 23.56 -21.55 -4.49
N TYR A 453 24.87 -21.70 -4.44
CA TYR A 453 25.81 -20.66 -3.98
C TYR A 453 26.92 -20.37 -5.00
N THR A 454 27.07 -21.22 -6.01
CA THR A 454 28.12 -21.11 -7.03
C THR A 454 27.54 -21.07 -8.44
N ASP A 455 28.26 -20.44 -9.36
CA ASP A 455 27.84 -20.36 -10.77
C ASP A 455 27.83 -21.73 -11.45
N GLU A 456 28.73 -22.65 -11.06
CA GLU A 456 28.73 -24.02 -11.58
C GLU A 456 27.44 -24.78 -11.21
N GLU A 457 26.92 -24.57 -9.99
CA GLU A 457 25.63 -25.13 -9.57
C GLU A 457 24.47 -24.50 -10.35
N ALA A 458 24.55 -23.20 -10.64
CA ALA A 458 23.57 -22.49 -11.45
C ALA A 458 23.50 -23.05 -12.87
N ASP A 459 24.65 -23.32 -13.49
CA ASP A 459 24.73 -23.89 -14.84
C ASP A 459 24.21 -25.34 -14.90
N ARG A 460 24.47 -26.14 -13.87
CA ARG A 460 23.89 -27.49 -13.75
C ARG A 460 22.37 -27.43 -13.66
N ARG A 461 21.83 -26.56 -12.80
CA ARG A 461 20.38 -26.36 -12.64
C ARG A 461 19.75 -25.79 -13.90
N LYS A 462 20.43 -24.88 -14.61
CA LYS A 462 19.99 -24.34 -15.88
C LYS A 462 19.84 -25.45 -16.91
N THR A 463 20.86 -26.30 -17.04
CA THR A 463 20.85 -27.44 -17.97
C THR A 463 19.75 -28.45 -17.63
N GLU A 464 19.52 -28.71 -16.33
CA GLU A 464 18.45 -29.57 -15.84
C GLU A 464 17.07 -29.06 -16.27
N LEU A 465 16.78 -27.79 -15.98
CA LEU A 465 15.51 -27.15 -16.34
C LEU A 465 15.35 -27.02 -17.87
N GLU A 466 16.41 -26.72 -18.61
CA GLU A 466 16.36 -26.70 -20.08
C GLU A 466 15.97 -28.06 -20.67
N ARG A 467 16.43 -29.16 -20.07
CA ARG A 467 16.04 -30.52 -20.46
C ARG A 467 14.61 -30.85 -20.06
N ALA A 468 14.22 -30.51 -18.83
CA ALA A 468 12.88 -30.78 -18.31
C ALA A 468 11.80 -30.07 -19.14
N PHE A 469 12.03 -28.80 -19.50
CA PHE A 469 11.07 -27.98 -20.25
C PHE A 469 11.26 -28.05 -21.77
N LYS A 470 12.16 -28.90 -22.28
CA LYS A 470 12.52 -28.97 -23.70
C LYS A 470 11.31 -29.23 -24.61
N LEU A 471 10.37 -30.07 -24.17
CA LEU A 471 9.16 -30.40 -24.93
C LEU A 471 8.23 -29.20 -25.12
N TYR A 472 8.35 -28.17 -24.28
CA TYR A 472 7.54 -26.96 -24.27
C TYR A 472 8.27 -25.75 -24.89
N ALA A 473 9.48 -25.94 -25.41
CA ALA A 473 10.28 -24.87 -25.99
C ALA A 473 9.73 -24.35 -27.34
N GLY A 474 8.80 -25.08 -27.96
CA GLY A 474 8.19 -24.71 -29.25
C GLY A 474 9.24 -24.37 -30.31
N THR A 475 9.12 -23.18 -30.91
CA THR A 475 10.07 -22.68 -31.94
C THR A 475 11.43 -22.28 -31.39
N MET A 476 11.60 -22.14 -30.07
CA MET A 476 12.88 -21.73 -29.47
C MET A 476 13.92 -22.86 -29.44
N LEU A 477 13.50 -24.12 -29.70
CA LEU A 477 14.29 -25.36 -29.61
C LEU A 477 14.81 -25.71 -28.19
N VAL A 478 15.12 -24.70 -27.38
CA VAL A 478 15.51 -24.77 -25.97
C VAL A 478 14.82 -23.62 -25.24
N PRO A 479 14.22 -23.85 -24.05
CA PRO A 479 13.58 -22.78 -23.30
C PRO A 479 14.64 -21.84 -22.70
N GLN A 480 14.31 -20.56 -22.52
CA GLN A 480 15.23 -19.62 -21.87
C GLN A 480 15.14 -19.75 -20.36
N VAL A 481 16.20 -20.27 -19.74
CA VAL A 481 16.23 -20.48 -18.28
C VAL A 481 17.17 -19.48 -17.60
N THR A 482 16.66 -18.80 -16.58
CA THR A 482 17.41 -17.92 -15.69
C THR A 482 17.46 -18.53 -14.29
N VAL A 483 18.65 -18.83 -13.79
CA VAL A 483 18.85 -19.40 -12.45
C VAL A 483 19.68 -18.43 -11.60
N PRO A 484 19.06 -17.60 -10.75
CA PRO A 484 19.79 -16.80 -9.78
C PRO A 484 20.41 -17.70 -8.70
N LEU A 485 21.39 -17.18 -7.95
CA LEU A 485 21.99 -17.84 -6.78
C LEU A 485 21.02 -17.94 -5.59
N ALA A 486 19.92 -18.66 -5.80
CA ALA A 486 18.77 -18.72 -4.93
C ALA A 486 18.02 -20.06 -5.07
N ALA A 487 16.99 -20.24 -4.26
CA ALA A 487 16.14 -21.43 -4.22
C ALA A 487 15.00 -21.42 -5.26
N PHE A 488 15.20 -20.72 -6.39
CA PHE A 488 14.18 -20.56 -7.44
C PHE A 488 14.82 -20.32 -8.81
N ALA A 489 14.05 -20.50 -9.87
CA ALA A 489 14.45 -20.24 -11.24
C ALA A 489 13.28 -19.69 -12.06
N PHE A 490 13.61 -19.08 -13.21
CA PHE A 490 12.62 -18.67 -14.21
C PHE A 490 12.84 -19.43 -15.52
N VAL A 491 11.76 -19.88 -16.14
CA VAL A 491 11.77 -20.58 -17.43
C VAL A 491 10.86 -19.84 -18.39
N GLU A 492 11.40 -19.32 -19.49
CA GLU A 492 10.65 -18.63 -20.54
C GLU A 492 10.49 -19.51 -21.77
N LEU A 493 9.25 -19.60 -22.26
CA LEU A 493 8.81 -20.47 -23.35
C LEU A 493 8.36 -19.65 -24.57
N ALA A 494 8.20 -20.32 -25.72
CA ALA A 494 7.92 -19.63 -26.98
C ALA A 494 6.57 -18.90 -26.97
N THR A 495 5.52 -19.58 -26.48
CA THR A 495 4.15 -19.07 -26.49
C THR A 495 3.46 -19.20 -25.13
N ALA A 496 2.35 -18.47 -24.99
CA ALA A 496 1.52 -18.54 -23.80
C ALA A 496 0.82 -19.89 -23.64
N ALA A 497 0.51 -20.56 -24.75
CA ALA A 497 -0.09 -21.89 -24.78
C ALA A 497 0.89 -22.94 -24.26
N ASP A 498 2.15 -22.92 -24.74
CA ASP A 498 3.19 -23.84 -24.23
C ASP A 498 3.39 -23.69 -22.71
N THR A 499 3.23 -22.46 -22.21
CA THR A 499 3.29 -22.15 -20.77
C THR A 499 2.12 -22.75 -20.01
N ASP A 500 0.91 -22.69 -20.55
CA ASP A 500 -0.26 -23.32 -19.93
C ASP A 500 -0.18 -24.85 -19.95
N ASP A 501 0.38 -25.43 -21.00
CA ASP A 501 0.53 -26.87 -21.14
C ASP A 501 1.62 -27.41 -20.18
N ALA A 502 2.75 -26.71 -20.06
CA ALA A 502 3.79 -27.06 -19.10
C ALA A 502 3.30 -27.00 -17.63
N LEU A 503 2.45 -26.01 -17.30
CA LEU A 503 1.87 -25.87 -15.96
C LEU A 503 0.83 -26.94 -15.61
N LYS A 504 0.34 -27.70 -16.60
CA LYS A 504 -0.62 -28.80 -16.42
C LYS A 504 0.04 -30.18 -16.51
N ASP A 505 1.31 -30.26 -16.87
CA ASP A 505 2.02 -31.53 -16.99
C ASP A 505 2.22 -32.16 -15.59
N ALA A 506 1.62 -33.33 -15.39
CA ALA A 506 1.70 -34.08 -14.15
C ALA A 506 3.14 -34.46 -13.76
N SER A 507 3.99 -34.76 -14.75
CA SER A 507 5.39 -35.14 -14.49
C SER A 507 6.22 -33.97 -13.97
N LEU A 508 5.99 -32.77 -14.52
CA LEU A 508 6.64 -31.55 -14.04
C LEU A 508 6.08 -31.12 -12.69
N LEU A 509 4.77 -31.26 -12.46
CA LEU A 509 4.13 -30.91 -11.18
C LEU A 509 4.54 -31.83 -10.02
N GLU A 510 4.90 -33.08 -10.30
CA GLU A 510 5.45 -34.00 -9.29
C GLU A 510 6.87 -33.60 -8.85
N GLN A 511 7.67 -33.08 -9.78
CA GLN A 511 9.08 -32.75 -9.53
C GLN A 511 9.31 -31.30 -9.12
N TYR A 512 8.49 -30.37 -9.62
CA TYR A 512 8.73 -28.94 -9.50
C TYR A 512 7.48 -28.19 -9.05
N ARG A 513 7.69 -27.23 -8.14
CA ARG A 513 6.63 -26.31 -7.72
C ARG A 513 6.60 -25.08 -8.61
N MET A 514 5.70 -25.07 -9.57
CA MET A 514 5.66 -24.10 -10.66
C MET A 514 4.45 -23.16 -10.57
N ASN A 515 4.65 -21.89 -10.95
CA ASN A 515 3.60 -20.89 -11.14
C ASN A 515 3.96 -19.98 -12.32
N ARG A 516 3.01 -19.22 -12.89
CA ARG A 516 3.39 -18.18 -13.85
C ARG A 516 4.23 -17.10 -13.17
N ALA A 517 5.33 -16.71 -13.81
CA ALA A 517 6.20 -15.63 -13.32
C ALA A 517 5.50 -14.28 -13.45
N ARG A 518 5.95 -13.30 -12.67
CA ARG A 518 5.52 -11.92 -12.86
C ARG A 518 6.38 -11.19 -13.85
N LYS A 519 5.78 -10.20 -14.50
CA LYS A 519 6.52 -9.19 -15.22
C LYS A 519 7.34 -8.37 -14.23
N THR A 520 8.63 -8.24 -14.49
CA THR A 520 9.50 -7.35 -13.73
C THR A 520 9.08 -5.89 -13.95
N ARG A 521 9.49 -4.99 -13.04
CA ARG A 521 9.24 -3.55 -13.20
C ARG A 521 9.78 -3.04 -14.55
N ASN A 522 10.93 -3.55 -14.97
CA ASN A 522 11.57 -3.18 -16.24
C ASN A 522 10.73 -3.67 -17.42
N GLU A 523 10.32 -4.94 -17.44
CA GLU A 523 9.43 -5.49 -18.49
C GLU A 523 8.12 -4.69 -18.61
N ILE A 524 7.51 -4.29 -17.49
CA ILE A 524 6.30 -3.44 -17.50
C ILE A 524 6.59 -2.05 -18.08
N LEU A 525 7.74 -1.47 -17.75
CA LEU A 525 8.14 -0.15 -18.26
C LEU A 525 8.44 -0.21 -19.76
N ASP A 526 9.09 -1.26 -20.23
CA ASP A 526 9.44 -1.44 -21.63
C ASP A 526 8.19 -1.70 -22.50
N GLU A 527 7.24 -2.53 -22.05
CA GLU A 527 5.94 -2.65 -22.73
C GLU A 527 5.19 -1.31 -22.81
N LYS A 528 5.28 -0.48 -21.77
CA LYS A 528 4.69 0.87 -21.78
C LYS A 528 5.40 1.78 -22.78
N ARG A 529 6.73 1.72 -22.87
CA ARG A 529 7.53 2.46 -23.87
C ARG A 529 7.18 2.02 -25.28
N GLU A 530 7.07 0.72 -25.53
CA GLU A 530 6.69 0.16 -26.84
C GLU A 530 5.28 0.58 -27.25
N LYS A 531 4.30 0.48 -26.33
CA LYS A 531 2.93 0.94 -26.59
C LYS A 531 2.88 2.45 -26.87
N TRP A 532 3.67 3.24 -26.14
CA TRP A 532 3.77 4.67 -26.37
C TRP A 532 4.43 4.99 -27.73
N ALA A 533 5.50 4.27 -28.09
CA ALA A 533 6.16 4.39 -29.38
C ALA A 533 5.22 3.98 -30.54
N ALA A 534 4.48 2.88 -30.40
CA ALA A 534 3.49 2.44 -31.37
C ALA A 534 2.33 3.44 -31.53
N LYS A 535 1.87 4.05 -30.42
CA LYS A 535 0.86 5.11 -30.45
C LYS A 535 1.39 6.36 -31.16
N LYS A 536 2.64 6.74 -30.91
CA LYS A 536 3.32 7.85 -31.59
C LYS A 536 3.50 7.59 -33.09
N LYS A 537 3.83 6.35 -33.47
CA LYS A 537 3.95 5.93 -34.87
C LYS A 537 2.60 5.99 -35.59
N LYS A 538 1.53 5.48 -34.97
CA LYS A 538 0.16 5.60 -35.51
C LYS A 538 -0.35 7.03 -35.64
N ALA A 539 0.00 7.91 -34.70
CA ALA A 539 -0.35 9.33 -34.81
C ALA A 539 0.37 9.99 -35.99
N LYS A 540 1.64 9.63 -36.22
CA LYS A 540 2.44 10.16 -37.32
C LYS A 540 2.01 9.63 -38.69
N GLU A 541 1.53 8.38 -38.77
CA GLU A 541 0.99 7.78 -40.00
C GLU A 541 -0.44 8.26 -40.30
N GLY A 542 -1.21 8.66 -39.28
CA GLY A 542 -2.56 9.22 -39.46
C GLY A 542 -2.62 10.69 -39.88
N ASP A 543 -1.50 11.42 -39.77
CA ASP A 543 -1.40 12.82 -40.21
C ASP A 543 -1.01 12.95 -41.71
N ASP A 544 -0.62 11.85 -42.37
CA ASP A 544 -0.20 11.83 -43.79
C ASP A 544 -1.32 11.38 -44.78
N GLU A 545 -2.49 10.91 -44.31
CA GLU A 545 -3.62 10.47 -45.17
C GLU A 545 -4.75 11.51 -45.28
N GLY A 546 -4.41 12.79 -45.46
CA GLY A 546 -5.44 13.83 -45.41
C GLY A 546 -5.23 15.11 -46.20
N TRP A 547 -4.35 15.17 -47.20
CA TRP A 547 -4.36 16.26 -48.19
C TRP A 547 -3.79 15.76 -49.53
N ASP A 548 -4.68 15.25 -50.39
CA ASP A 548 -4.54 15.32 -51.85
C ASP A 548 -5.92 15.59 -52.47
#